data_AF-A0A7W1A1I1-F1
#
_entry.id   AF-A0A7W1A1I1-F1
#
_cell.length_a   1.000
_cell.length_b   1.000
_cell.length_c   1.000
_cell.angle_alpha   90.00
_cell.angle_beta   90.00
_cell.angle_gamma   90.00
#
_symmetry.space_group_name_H-M   'P 1'
#
loop_
_entity.id
_entity.type
_entity.pdbx_description
1 polymer ?
#
loop_
_entity_poly.entity_id
_entity_poly.type
_entity_poly.pdbx_seq_one_letter_code
_entity_poly.pdbx_strand_id
1 'polypeptide(L)'
;MTDWIVLRFPRSPNASEMSGVMFANGALFVERGASIPAVCDALLAHAPSAKPLLVDPLDGRHGLAHLVLEESQKRGWEFGRHPPTGSELHILDLEGPDRAPSLSSEEATALLESLVSAMAEAWNDNELGESMGIGRQGLTLCLHHFGAWHPYTYWVMSNLFQASAGTGNVDNIREASAFLELLLSHDKPAAFIAGQSSIVRLDEIAHRCLASGDAALAARVYDAALAIARAAFGEDSSIYQQVQERKAASMPPSDGSP
;
A
#
# COMPACT_ATOMS: atom_id res chain seq x y z
N MET A 1 2.68 10.49 -20.88
CA MET A 1 2.16 9.51 -19.91
C MET A 1 0.79 9.11 -20.41
N THR A 2 0.49 7.81 -20.48
CA THR A 2 -0.82 7.31 -20.94
C THR A 2 -1.90 7.75 -19.96
N ASP A 3 -3.06 8.18 -20.45
CA ASP A 3 -4.21 8.47 -19.57
C ASP A 3 -4.65 7.17 -18.87
N TRP A 4 -5.06 7.25 -17.61
CA TRP A 4 -5.47 6.08 -16.85
C TRP A 4 -6.56 6.43 -15.84
N ILE A 5 -7.38 5.44 -15.49
CA ILE A 5 -8.36 5.48 -14.40
C ILE A 5 -8.07 4.31 -13.47
N VAL A 6 -7.88 4.56 -12.18
CA VAL A 6 -7.88 3.53 -11.13
C VAL A 6 -9.22 3.57 -10.42
N LEU A 7 -9.91 2.44 -10.40
CA LEU A 7 -11.13 2.27 -9.61
C LEU A 7 -10.78 1.73 -8.22
N ARG A 8 -11.41 2.30 -7.19
CA ARG A 8 -11.21 1.92 -5.79
C ARG A 8 -12.54 1.47 -5.21
N PHE A 9 -12.65 0.16 -5.00
CA PHE A 9 -13.84 -0.48 -4.46
C PHE A 9 -13.72 -0.60 -2.94
N PRO A 10 -14.51 0.14 -2.15
CA PRO A 10 -14.46 0.01 -0.71
C PRO A 10 -14.84 -1.41 -0.28
N ARG A 11 -14.26 -1.83 0.84
CA ARG A 11 -14.54 -3.11 1.50
C ARG A 11 -15.43 -2.92 2.73
N SER A 12 -15.64 -1.67 3.17
CA SER A 12 -16.63 -1.33 4.19
C SER A 12 -18.04 -1.82 3.80
N PRO A 13 -18.74 -2.57 4.67
CA PRO A 13 -20.07 -3.12 4.37
C PRO A 13 -21.15 -2.03 4.24
N ASN A 14 -20.89 -0.83 4.76
CA ASN A 14 -21.81 0.30 4.71
C ASN A 14 -21.49 1.27 3.55
N ALA A 15 -20.53 0.92 2.68
CA ALA A 15 -20.20 1.77 1.56
C ALA A 15 -21.33 1.78 0.51
N SER A 16 -21.86 2.96 0.24
CA SER A 16 -22.86 3.19 -0.81
C SER A 16 -22.25 3.69 -2.12
N GLU A 17 -20.98 4.08 -2.10
CA GLU A 17 -20.25 4.67 -3.22
C GLU A 17 -18.84 4.11 -3.29
N MET A 18 -18.33 3.98 -4.50
CA MET A 18 -16.92 3.75 -4.79
C MET A 18 -16.27 5.05 -5.26
N SER A 19 -14.94 5.06 -5.33
CA SER A 19 -14.20 6.20 -5.88
C SER A 19 -13.35 5.79 -7.07
N GLY A 20 -12.93 6.76 -7.86
CA GLY A 20 -11.95 6.58 -8.92
C GLY A 20 -10.98 7.75 -8.98
N VAL A 21 -9.78 7.47 -9.48
CA VAL A 21 -8.76 8.49 -9.77
C VAL A 21 -8.45 8.42 -11.25
N MET A 22 -8.50 9.55 -11.95
CA MET A 22 -8.08 9.66 -13.33
C MET A 22 -6.85 10.55 -13.43
N PHE A 23 -5.86 10.12 -14.19
CA PHE A 23 -4.85 11.03 -14.74
C PHE A 23 -5.14 11.23 -16.23
N ALA A 24 -5.37 12.48 -16.62
CA ALA A 24 -5.53 12.86 -18.02
C ALA A 24 -5.03 14.29 -18.25
N ASN A 25 -4.46 14.56 -19.42
CA ASN A 25 -3.99 15.89 -19.80
C ASN A 25 -3.01 16.55 -18.80
N GLY A 26 -2.22 15.74 -18.07
CA GLY A 26 -1.27 16.24 -17.08
C GLY A 26 -1.87 16.61 -15.71
N ALA A 27 -3.15 16.29 -15.47
CA ALA A 27 -3.85 16.57 -14.23
C ALA A 27 -4.47 15.30 -13.63
N LEU A 28 -4.63 15.31 -12.30
CA LEU A 28 -5.33 14.27 -11.54
C LEU A 28 -6.74 14.74 -11.19
N PHE A 29 -7.70 13.83 -11.34
CA PHE A 29 -9.11 14.03 -11.00
C PHE A 29 -9.56 12.89 -10.10
N VAL A 30 -10.40 13.21 -9.11
CA VAL A 30 -10.96 12.23 -8.18
C VAL A 30 -12.46 12.40 -8.16
N GLU A 31 -13.19 11.31 -8.38
CA GLU A 31 -14.65 11.32 -8.39
C GLU A 31 -15.20 10.13 -7.60
N ARG A 32 -16.47 10.24 -7.22
CA ARG A 32 -17.21 9.20 -6.49
C ARG A 32 -18.52 8.90 -7.18
N GLY A 33 -19.03 7.69 -6.97
CA GLY A 33 -20.29 7.28 -7.55
C GLY A 33 -20.74 5.91 -7.06
N ALA A 34 -22.03 5.63 -7.25
CA ALA A 34 -22.64 4.37 -6.84
C ALA A 34 -22.32 3.18 -7.76
N SER A 35 -21.69 3.42 -8.92
CA SER A 35 -21.39 2.38 -9.91
C SER A 35 -20.16 2.71 -10.75
N ILE A 36 -19.59 1.68 -11.37
CA ILE A 36 -18.44 1.81 -12.28
C ILE A 36 -18.73 2.80 -13.42
N PRO A 37 -19.85 2.71 -14.16
CA PRO A 37 -20.15 3.69 -15.21
C PRO A 37 -20.28 5.11 -14.68
N ALA A 38 -20.92 5.32 -13.53
CA ALA A 38 -21.12 6.65 -12.96
C ALA A 38 -19.79 7.33 -12.60
N VAL A 39 -18.85 6.58 -12.00
CA VAL A 39 -17.50 7.10 -11.71
C VAL A 39 -16.74 7.39 -13.00
N CYS A 40 -16.78 6.49 -13.98
CA CYS A 40 -16.12 6.69 -15.27
C CYS A 40 -16.67 7.93 -16.00
N ASP A 41 -17.99 8.13 -16.02
CA ASP A 41 -18.63 9.28 -16.67
C ASP A 41 -18.26 10.60 -15.98
N ALA A 42 -18.26 10.61 -14.64
CA ALA A 42 -17.84 11.78 -13.86
C ALA A 42 -16.38 12.15 -14.13
N LEU A 43 -15.48 11.16 -14.16
CA LEU A 43 -14.06 11.40 -14.47
C LEU A 43 -13.87 11.89 -15.91
N LEU A 44 -14.54 11.27 -16.89
CA LEU A 44 -14.47 11.68 -18.29
C LEU A 44 -15.01 13.08 -18.55
N ALA A 45 -15.88 13.63 -17.70
CA ALA A 45 -16.33 15.02 -17.85
C ALA A 45 -15.15 16.01 -17.86
N HIS A 46 -14.04 15.67 -17.20
CA HIS A 46 -12.80 16.46 -17.19
C HIS A 46 -11.91 16.24 -18.43
N ALA A 47 -12.07 15.11 -19.13
CA ALA A 47 -11.32 14.78 -20.35
C ALA A 47 -12.17 13.95 -21.34
N PRO A 48 -13.18 14.54 -22.03
CA PRO A 48 -14.21 13.77 -22.74
C PRO A 48 -13.72 12.92 -23.91
N SER A 49 -12.53 13.22 -24.45
CA SER A 49 -11.92 12.49 -25.56
C SER A 49 -10.86 11.47 -25.12
N ALA A 50 -10.61 11.34 -23.81
CA ALA A 50 -9.64 10.40 -23.28
C ALA A 50 -10.06 8.95 -23.55
N LYS A 51 -9.07 8.08 -23.76
CA LYS A 51 -9.23 6.63 -23.84
C LYS A 51 -8.28 5.98 -22.82
N PRO A 52 -8.59 6.11 -21.52
CA PRO A 52 -7.68 5.70 -20.48
C PRO A 52 -7.51 4.18 -20.41
N LEU A 53 -6.40 3.74 -19.85
CA LEU A 53 -6.30 2.42 -19.25
C LEU A 53 -7.22 2.36 -18.03
N LEU A 54 -8.22 1.48 -18.02
CA LEU A 54 -9.08 1.25 -16.87
C LEU A 54 -8.49 0.17 -15.96
N VAL A 55 -8.17 0.54 -14.73
CA VAL A 55 -7.43 -0.28 -13.79
C VAL A 55 -8.34 -0.77 -12.66
N ASP A 56 -8.39 -2.09 -12.51
CA ASP A 56 -8.91 -2.77 -11.32
C ASP A 56 -7.74 -3.51 -10.62
N PRO A 57 -7.20 -2.95 -9.53
CA PRO A 57 -6.07 -3.55 -8.81
C PRO A 57 -6.43 -4.95 -8.32
N LEU A 58 -5.42 -5.80 -8.17
CA LEU A 58 -5.66 -7.18 -7.71
C LEU A 58 -6.27 -7.16 -6.30
N ASP A 59 -7.53 -7.57 -6.18
CA ASP A 59 -8.32 -7.39 -4.96
C ASP A 59 -9.10 -8.65 -4.53
N GLY A 60 -8.91 -9.80 -5.18
CA GLY A 60 -9.55 -11.08 -4.80
C GLY A 60 -11.05 -11.18 -5.14
N ARG A 61 -11.78 -10.07 -5.16
CA ARG A 61 -13.19 -10.00 -5.58
C ARG A 61 -13.35 -10.12 -7.10
N HIS A 62 -13.17 -11.33 -7.64
CA HIS A 62 -13.17 -11.62 -9.09
C HIS A 62 -14.40 -11.10 -9.86
N GLY A 63 -15.57 -11.05 -9.21
CA GLY A 63 -16.78 -10.50 -9.81
C GLY A 63 -16.64 -9.01 -10.19
N LEU A 64 -15.95 -8.21 -9.37
CA LEU A 64 -15.72 -6.79 -9.66
C LEU A 64 -14.80 -6.63 -10.88
N ALA A 65 -13.74 -7.43 -10.96
CA ALA A 65 -12.84 -7.39 -12.09
C ALA A 65 -13.52 -7.66 -13.43
N HIS A 66 -14.48 -8.60 -13.44
CA HIS A 66 -15.26 -8.87 -14.63
C HIS A 66 -16.10 -7.66 -15.05
N LEU A 67 -16.75 -6.99 -14.09
CA LEU A 67 -17.54 -5.79 -14.36
C LEU A 67 -16.68 -4.63 -14.89
N VAL A 68 -15.46 -4.47 -14.37
CA VAL A 68 -14.52 -3.45 -14.85
C VAL A 68 -14.04 -3.77 -16.27
N LEU A 69 -13.71 -5.03 -16.56
CA LEU A 69 -13.33 -5.47 -17.90
C LEU A 69 -14.48 -5.26 -18.91
N GLU A 70 -15.71 -5.61 -18.53
CA GLU A 70 -16.86 -5.34 -19.38
C GLU A 70 -17.05 -3.85 -19.66
N GLU A 71 -16.87 -3.00 -18.65
CA GLU A 71 -16.98 -1.56 -18.82
C GLU A 71 -15.90 -1.02 -19.77
N SER A 72 -14.65 -1.47 -19.61
CA SER A 72 -13.57 -1.05 -20.50
C SER A 72 -13.87 -1.46 -21.95
N GLN A 73 -14.38 -2.68 -22.17
CA GLN A 73 -14.75 -3.17 -23.50
C GLN A 73 -15.91 -2.39 -24.11
N LYS A 74 -16.96 -2.09 -23.34
CA LYS A 74 -18.10 -1.27 -23.79
C LYS A 74 -17.65 0.10 -24.29
N ARG A 75 -16.61 0.67 -23.68
CA ARG A 75 -16.05 1.99 -24.02
C ARG A 75 -14.90 1.95 -25.04
N GLY A 76 -14.43 0.77 -25.42
CA GLY A 76 -13.28 0.60 -26.30
C GLY A 76 -11.95 1.05 -25.66
N TRP A 77 -11.82 0.80 -24.35
CA TRP A 77 -10.64 1.12 -23.53
C TRP A 77 -9.83 -0.14 -23.19
N GLU A 78 -8.57 0.07 -22.83
CA GLU A 78 -7.71 -0.99 -22.32
C GLU A 78 -8.07 -1.31 -20.85
N PHE A 79 -7.84 -2.55 -20.45
CA PHE A 79 -8.00 -3.02 -19.07
C PHE A 79 -6.64 -3.40 -18.48
N GLY A 80 -6.39 -3.00 -17.24
CA GLY A 80 -5.16 -3.29 -16.52
C GLY A 80 -5.38 -3.70 -15.07
N ARG A 81 -4.38 -4.38 -14.50
CA ARG A 81 -4.32 -4.70 -13.07
C ARG A 81 -3.44 -3.74 -12.26
N HIS A 82 -2.66 -2.92 -12.95
CA HIS A 82 -1.71 -2.00 -12.34
C HIS A 82 -1.82 -0.65 -13.03
N PRO A 83 -1.76 0.46 -12.28
CA PRO A 83 -1.59 1.78 -12.88
C PRO A 83 -0.19 1.89 -13.48
N PRO A 84 0.06 2.91 -14.32
CA PRO A 84 1.40 3.20 -14.80
C PRO A 84 2.39 3.42 -13.65
N THR A 85 3.65 3.07 -13.90
CA THR A 85 4.73 3.23 -12.92
C THR A 85 4.79 4.64 -12.35
N GLY A 86 4.88 4.75 -11.03
CA GLY A 86 4.87 6.02 -10.29
C GLY A 86 3.47 6.49 -9.88
N SER A 87 2.42 5.76 -10.23
CA SER A 87 1.01 6.08 -9.88
C SER A 87 0.40 5.09 -8.87
N GLU A 88 1.19 4.18 -8.31
CA GLU A 88 0.73 3.08 -7.46
C GLU A 88 0.03 3.57 -6.19
N LEU A 89 0.43 4.73 -5.65
CA LEU A 89 -0.18 5.32 -4.45
C LEU A 89 -1.68 5.62 -4.61
N HIS A 90 -2.14 5.84 -5.84
CA HIS A 90 -3.54 6.16 -6.13
C HIS A 90 -4.47 4.96 -5.99
N ILE A 91 -3.94 3.77 -5.73
CA ILE A 91 -4.72 2.59 -5.39
C ILE A 91 -5.33 2.72 -3.98
N LEU A 92 -4.64 3.39 -3.04
CA LEU A 92 -5.17 3.61 -1.70
C LEU A 92 -6.32 4.64 -1.75
N ASP A 93 -7.43 4.33 -1.08
CA ASP A 93 -8.54 5.26 -0.93
C ASP A 93 -8.45 6.01 0.40
N LEU A 94 -7.51 6.94 0.50
CA LEU A 94 -7.24 7.70 1.73
C LEU A 94 -8.39 8.64 2.14
N GLU A 95 -9.38 8.84 1.28
CA GLU A 95 -10.52 9.72 1.53
C GLU A 95 -11.88 8.98 1.57
N GLY A 96 -11.88 7.71 1.15
CA GLY A 96 -13.08 6.91 0.98
C GLY A 96 -13.58 6.22 2.25
N PRO A 97 -14.60 5.36 2.11
CA PRO A 97 -15.28 4.70 3.24
C PRO A 97 -14.36 3.81 4.09
N ASP A 98 -13.31 3.24 3.49
CA ASP A 98 -12.41 2.27 4.14
C ASP A 98 -11.52 2.89 5.22
N ARG A 99 -11.35 4.22 5.24
CA ARG A 99 -10.67 4.92 6.34
C ARG A 99 -11.51 4.96 7.62
N ALA A 100 -12.82 4.66 7.52
CA ALA A 100 -13.77 4.58 8.63
C ALA A 100 -13.64 5.75 9.63
N PRO A 101 -13.86 7.01 9.20
CA PRO A 101 -13.48 8.20 9.96
C PRO A 101 -14.32 8.43 11.23
N SER A 102 -15.44 7.72 11.37
CA SER A 102 -16.34 7.83 12.52
C SER A 102 -15.97 6.92 13.69
N LEU A 103 -15.01 6.00 13.50
CA LEU A 103 -14.61 5.08 14.56
C LEU A 103 -13.77 5.79 15.62
N SER A 104 -13.98 5.42 16.88
CA SER A 104 -13.02 5.69 17.95
C SER A 104 -11.73 4.89 17.76
N SER A 105 -10.67 5.23 18.49
CA SER A 105 -9.41 4.50 18.43
C SER A 105 -9.56 3.02 18.82
N GLU A 106 -10.40 2.71 19.81
CA GLU A 106 -10.67 1.33 20.25
C GLU A 106 -11.41 0.53 19.15
N GLU A 107 -12.41 1.14 18.52
CA GLU A 107 -13.14 0.51 17.40
C GLU A 107 -12.26 0.34 16.18
N ALA A 108 -11.38 1.31 15.88
CA ALA A 108 -10.41 1.21 14.80
C ALA A 108 -9.39 0.08 15.06
N THR A 109 -8.94 -0.09 16.30
CA THR A 109 -8.08 -1.22 16.68
C THR A 109 -8.80 -2.55 16.52
N ALA A 110 -10.04 -2.68 17.00
CA ALA A 110 -10.81 -3.91 16.86
C ALA A 110 -11.07 -4.26 15.38
N LEU A 111 -11.40 -3.27 14.55
CA LEU A 111 -11.55 -3.47 13.11
C LEU A 111 -10.21 -3.91 12.48
N LEU A 112 -9.10 -3.28 12.85
CA LEU A 112 -7.79 -3.67 12.35
C LEU A 112 -7.44 -5.12 12.71
N GLU A 113 -7.68 -5.54 13.95
CA GLU A 113 -7.44 -6.92 14.38
C GLU A 113 -8.23 -7.91 13.52
N SER A 114 -9.50 -7.60 13.24
CA SER A 114 -10.33 -8.39 12.32
C SER A 114 -9.77 -8.43 10.90
N LEU A 115 -9.35 -7.27 10.36
CA LEU A 115 -8.77 -7.20 9.02
C LEU A 115 -7.49 -8.03 8.93
N VAL A 116 -6.63 -8.00 9.94
CA VAL A 116 -5.39 -8.77 9.84
C VAL A 116 -5.59 -10.27 10.08
N SER A 117 -6.57 -10.67 10.89
CA SER A 117 -6.99 -12.08 10.92
C SER A 117 -7.44 -12.54 9.53
N ALA A 118 -8.33 -11.78 8.89
CA ALA A 118 -8.83 -12.10 7.55
C ALA A 118 -7.71 -12.09 6.49
N MET A 119 -6.75 -11.17 6.59
CA MET A 119 -5.59 -11.12 5.70
C MET A 119 -4.71 -12.37 5.82
N ALA A 120 -4.52 -12.86 7.05
CA ALA A 120 -3.75 -14.08 7.32
C ALA A 120 -4.50 -15.34 6.86
N GLU A 121 -5.82 -15.39 7.06
CA GLU A 121 -6.69 -16.45 6.53
C GLU A 121 -6.59 -16.53 5.00
N ALA A 122 -6.80 -15.41 4.30
CA ALA A 122 -6.67 -15.33 2.85
C ALA A 122 -5.27 -15.75 2.36
N TRP A 123 -4.21 -15.39 3.08
CA TRP A 123 -2.86 -15.86 2.76
C TRP A 123 -2.72 -17.38 2.90
N ASN A 124 -3.22 -17.96 4.00
CA ASN A 124 -3.15 -19.40 4.25
C ASN A 124 -3.96 -20.21 3.22
N ASP A 125 -5.05 -19.63 2.72
CA ASP A 125 -5.88 -20.20 1.66
C ASP A 125 -5.32 -19.93 0.25
N ASN A 126 -4.15 -19.29 0.15
CA ASN A 126 -3.48 -18.92 -1.09
C ASN A 126 -4.29 -17.94 -1.96
N GLU A 127 -5.20 -17.19 -1.35
CA GLU A 127 -5.99 -16.11 -1.95
C GLU A 127 -5.23 -14.78 -1.87
N LEU A 128 -4.06 -14.72 -2.49
CA LEU A 128 -3.14 -13.59 -2.35
C LEU A 128 -3.74 -12.25 -2.80
N GLY A 129 -4.62 -12.25 -3.80
CA GLY A 129 -5.32 -11.05 -4.23
C GLY A 129 -6.31 -10.52 -3.19
N GLU A 130 -6.97 -11.41 -2.46
CA GLU A 130 -7.85 -11.05 -1.35
C GLU A 130 -7.01 -10.51 -0.19
N SER A 131 -5.93 -11.20 0.17
CA SER A 131 -4.98 -10.75 1.20
C SER A 131 -4.45 -9.34 0.91
N MET A 132 -4.07 -9.05 -0.35
CA MET A 132 -3.64 -7.71 -0.77
C MET A 132 -4.77 -6.68 -0.62
N GLY A 133 -5.98 -6.98 -1.10
CA GLY A 133 -7.12 -6.07 -0.97
C GLY A 133 -7.46 -5.73 0.49
N ILE A 134 -7.48 -6.73 1.38
CA ILE A 134 -7.65 -6.55 2.83
C ILE A 134 -6.52 -5.69 3.39
N GLY A 135 -5.28 -5.98 3.00
CA GLY A 135 -4.11 -5.22 3.44
C GLY A 135 -4.17 -3.74 3.05
N ARG A 136 -4.69 -3.40 1.86
CA ARG A 136 -4.89 -1.99 1.45
C ARG A 136 -5.93 -1.27 2.30
N GLN A 137 -7.03 -1.95 2.63
CA GLN A 137 -8.04 -1.43 3.56
C GLN A 137 -7.41 -1.20 4.94
N GLY A 138 -6.68 -2.19 5.46
CA GLY A 138 -5.97 -2.10 6.74
C GLY A 138 -4.96 -0.96 6.77
N LEU A 139 -4.22 -0.75 5.67
CA LEU A 139 -3.24 0.32 5.56
C LEU A 139 -3.92 1.70 5.51
N THR A 140 -5.02 1.82 4.78
CA THR A 140 -5.86 3.04 4.73
C THR A 140 -6.40 3.39 6.11
N LEU A 141 -6.95 2.41 6.82
CA LEU A 141 -7.42 2.56 8.20
C LEU A 141 -6.27 3.00 9.14
N CYS A 142 -5.11 2.35 9.04
CA CYS A 142 -3.96 2.65 9.89
C CYS A 142 -3.42 4.07 9.67
N LEU A 143 -3.28 4.48 8.41
CA LEU A 143 -2.83 5.83 8.06
C LEU A 143 -3.76 6.91 8.62
N HIS A 144 -5.07 6.64 8.65
CA HIS A 144 -6.05 7.58 9.17
C HIS A 144 -6.06 7.66 10.70
N HIS A 145 -6.11 6.52 11.40
CA HIS A 145 -6.34 6.48 12.86
C HIS A 145 -5.07 6.48 13.70
N PHE A 146 -3.97 5.92 13.18
CA PHE A 146 -2.74 5.72 13.95
C PHE A 146 -1.54 6.47 13.38
N GLY A 147 -1.56 6.77 12.07
CA GLY A 147 -0.50 7.46 11.36
C GLY A 147 0.61 6.54 10.84
N ALA A 148 1.47 7.09 9.98
CA ALA A 148 2.46 6.34 9.21
C ALA A 148 3.49 5.57 10.08
N TRP A 149 3.84 6.13 11.24
CA TRP A 149 4.88 5.58 12.12
C TRP A 149 4.38 4.64 13.22
N HIS A 150 3.08 4.33 13.24
CA HIS A 150 2.53 3.41 14.21
C HIS A 150 2.97 1.95 13.94
N PRO A 151 3.23 1.14 14.98
CA PRO A 151 3.59 -0.28 14.81
C PRO A 151 2.59 -1.09 13.99
N TYR A 152 1.30 -0.79 14.15
CA TYR A 152 0.24 -1.41 13.35
C TYR A 152 0.36 -1.11 11.86
N THR A 153 0.72 0.12 11.49
CA THR A 153 0.91 0.51 10.09
C THR A 153 2.02 -0.32 9.44
N TYR A 154 3.16 -0.48 10.12
CA TYR A 154 4.27 -1.29 9.61
C TYR A 154 4.01 -2.79 9.69
N TRP A 155 3.16 -3.25 10.60
CA TRP A 155 2.73 -4.64 10.61
C TRP A 155 1.85 -4.97 9.39
N VAL A 156 0.85 -4.12 9.09
CA VAL A 156 0.05 -4.27 7.86
C VAL A 156 0.94 -4.17 6.63
N MET A 157 1.88 -3.21 6.60
CA MET A 157 2.81 -3.06 5.47
C MET A 157 3.70 -4.30 5.27
N SER A 158 4.22 -4.90 6.35
CA SER A 158 5.03 -6.14 6.28
C SER A 158 4.22 -7.29 5.66
N ASN A 159 2.97 -7.46 6.10
CA ASN A 159 2.07 -8.48 5.54
C ASN A 159 1.68 -8.17 4.09
N LEU A 160 1.45 -6.90 3.73
CA LEU A 160 1.09 -6.53 2.36
C LEU A 160 2.26 -6.73 1.40
N PHE A 161 3.48 -6.44 1.84
CA PHE A 161 4.69 -6.74 1.08
C PHE A 161 4.86 -8.26 0.91
N GLN A 162 4.56 -9.05 1.94
CA GLN A 162 4.57 -10.51 1.86
C GLN A 162 3.54 -11.04 0.85
N ALA A 163 2.28 -10.59 0.95
CA ALA A 163 1.21 -10.92 0.00
C ALA A 163 1.62 -10.59 -1.44
N SER A 164 2.19 -9.39 -1.63
CA SER A 164 2.64 -8.90 -2.93
C SER A 164 3.79 -9.72 -3.51
N ALA A 165 4.79 -10.06 -2.70
CA ALA A 165 5.91 -10.91 -3.13
C ALA A 165 5.44 -12.35 -3.42
N GLY A 166 4.50 -12.86 -2.63
CA GLY A 166 3.93 -14.20 -2.80
C GLY A 166 3.25 -14.40 -4.15
N THR A 167 2.78 -13.33 -4.81
CA THR A 167 2.15 -13.46 -6.13
C THR A 167 3.15 -13.77 -7.24
N GLY A 168 4.44 -13.53 -7.00
CA GLY A 168 5.49 -13.60 -8.01
C GLY A 168 5.39 -12.52 -9.10
N ASN A 169 4.48 -11.55 -8.96
CA ASN A 169 4.32 -10.46 -9.90
C ASN A 169 5.09 -9.21 -9.43
N VAL A 170 6.05 -8.76 -10.26
CA VAL A 170 6.88 -7.58 -9.98
C VAL A 170 6.07 -6.29 -9.81
N ASP A 171 4.91 -6.18 -10.46
CA ASP A 171 4.06 -4.98 -10.36
C ASP A 171 3.37 -4.88 -8.99
N ASN A 172 3.01 -6.02 -8.38
CA ASN A 172 2.49 -6.04 -7.00
C ASN A 172 3.57 -5.64 -5.99
N ILE A 173 4.79 -6.12 -6.20
CA ILE A 173 5.93 -5.73 -5.36
C ILE A 173 6.20 -4.23 -5.49
N ARG A 174 6.09 -3.68 -6.71
CA ARG A 174 6.24 -2.24 -6.95
C ARG A 174 5.16 -1.43 -6.24
N GLU A 175 3.92 -1.90 -6.28
CA GLU A 175 2.81 -1.32 -5.51
C GLU A 175 3.14 -1.27 -4.01
N ALA A 176 3.54 -2.40 -3.41
CA ALA A 176 3.92 -2.44 -2.00
C ALA A 176 5.12 -1.52 -1.68
N SER A 177 6.07 -1.43 -2.61
CA SER A 177 7.24 -0.55 -2.48
C SER A 177 6.84 0.92 -2.48
N ALA A 178 5.91 1.33 -3.34
CA ALA A 178 5.39 2.69 -3.36
C ALA A 178 4.69 3.04 -2.05
N PHE A 179 3.87 2.14 -1.49
CA PHE A 179 3.24 2.36 -0.19
C PHE A 179 4.27 2.52 0.93
N LEU A 180 5.32 1.71 0.93
CA LEU A 180 6.40 1.84 1.91
C LEU A 180 7.13 3.19 1.78
N GLU A 181 7.40 3.65 0.57
CA GLU A 181 7.98 4.98 0.34
C GLU A 181 7.09 6.10 0.86
N LEU A 182 5.77 5.97 0.67
CA LEU A 182 4.81 6.89 1.27
C LEU A 182 4.97 6.91 2.80
N LEU A 183 5.06 5.76 3.46
CA LEU A 183 5.26 5.71 4.92
C LEU A 183 6.56 6.39 5.35
N LEU A 184 7.66 6.10 4.65
CA LEU A 184 8.98 6.63 4.96
C LEU A 184 9.10 8.14 4.72
N SER A 185 8.27 8.69 3.83
CA SER A 185 8.22 10.13 3.54
C SER A 185 7.58 10.97 4.66
N HIS A 186 6.83 10.36 5.58
CA HIS A 186 6.21 11.08 6.68
C HIS A 186 7.23 11.50 7.74
N ASP A 187 6.99 12.64 8.38
CA ASP A 187 7.78 13.12 9.50
C ASP A 187 7.78 12.08 10.63
N LYS A 188 8.99 11.77 11.11
CA LYS A 188 9.19 10.80 12.19
C LYS A 188 8.75 11.40 13.52
N PRO A 189 8.00 10.68 14.36
CA PRO A 189 7.68 11.14 15.69
C PRO A 189 8.94 11.25 16.55
N ALA A 190 8.95 12.22 17.47
CA ALA A 190 10.08 12.46 18.37
C ALA A 190 10.33 11.29 19.35
N ALA A 191 9.30 10.50 19.65
CA ALA A 191 9.38 9.33 20.52
C ALA A 191 8.63 8.15 19.91
N PHE A 192 9.26 6.97 19.92
CA PHE A 192 8.67 5.72 19.45
C PHE A 192 8.24 4.88 20.66
N ILE A 193 6.94 4.90 20.97
CA ILE A 193 6.34 4.23 22.14
C ILE A 193 6.53 2.69 22.08
N ALA A 194 6.76 2.12 20.89
CA ALA A 194 7.01 0.69 20.70
C ALA A 194 8.20 0.42 19.77
N GLY A 195 9.34 1.07 20.04
CA GLY A 195 10.52 1.02 19.16
C GLY A 195 10.96 -0.40 18.77
N GLN A 196 10.91 -1.36 19.68
CA GLN A 196 11.35 -2.73 19.39
C GLN A 196 10.42 -3.47 18.40
N SER A 197 9.10 -3.35 18.53
CA SER A 197 8.17 -4.01 17.60
C SER A 197 8.27 -3.38 16.21
N SER A 198 8.39 -2.05 16.11
CA SER A 198 8.62 -1.37 14.83
C SER A 198 9.92 -1.80 14.16
N ILE A 199 11.02 -1.94 14.92
CA ILE A 199 12.31 -2.41 14.38
C ILE A 199 12.18 -3.82 13.78
N VAL A 200 11.48 -4.74 14.46
CA VAL A 200 11.26 -6.10 13.94
C VAL A 200 10.48 -6.07 12.62
N ARG A 201 9.42 -5.26 12.52
CA ARG A 201 8.64 -5.14 11.27
C ARG A 201 9.45 -4.52 10.13
N LEU A 202 10.26 -3.51 10.43
CA LEU A 202 11.16 -2.92 9.43
C LEU A 202 12.23 -3.92 8.96
N ASP A 203 12.75 -4.77 9.85
CA ASP A 203 13.69 -5.83 9.48
C ASP A 203 13.05 -6.85 8.53
N GLU A 204 11.82 -7.29 8.82
CA GLU A 204 11.04 -8.19 7.95
C GLU A 204 10.79 -7.58 6.55
N ILE A 205 10.49 -6.29 6.50
CA ILE A 205 10.28 -5.54 5.25
C ILE A 205 11.60 -5.40 4.49
N ALA A 206 12.70 -5.02 5.16
CA ALA A 206 14.00 -4.88 4.52
C ALA A 206 14.45 -6.20 3.88
N HIS A 207 14.23 -7.33 4.56
CA HIS A 207 14.50 -8.65 4.00
C HIS A 207 13.68 -8.92 2.73
N ARG A 208 12.41 -8.51 2.69
CA ARG A 208 11.54 -8.65 1.51
C ARG A 208 11.98 -7.75 0.37
N CYS A 209 12.39 -6.52 0.65
CA CYS A 209 12.97 -5.62 -0.36
C CYS A 209 14.23 -6.22 -0.98
N LEU A 210 15.10 -6.86 -0.18
CA LEU A 210 16.27 -7.57 -0.70
C LEU A 210 15.88 -8.77 -1.56
N ALA A 211 14.91 -9.57 -1.10
CA ALA A 211 14.41 -10.71 -1.86
C ALA A 211 13.77 -10.30 -3.20
N SER A 212 13.21 -9.10 -3.29
CA SER A 212 12.73 -8.52 -4.55
C SER A 212 13.79 -7.79 -5.38
N GLY A 213 15.05 -7.75 -4.92
CA GLY A 213 16.15 -7.08 -5.62
C GLY A 213 16.23 -5.56 -5.42
N ASP A 214 15.44 -4.98 -4.52
CA ASP A 214 15.46 -3.55 -4.20
C ASP A 214 16.33 -3.28 -2.96
N ALA A 215 17.65 -3.40 -3.15
CA ALA A 215 18.63 -3.12 -2.10
C ALA A 215 18.60 -1.65 -1.65
N ALA A 216 18.23 -0.72 -2.53
CA ALA A 216 18.16 0.70 -2.20
C ALA A 216 17.01 0.99 -1.23
N LEU A 217 15.83 0.41 -1.46
CA LEU A 217 14.71 0.49 -0.53
C LEU A 217 15.03 -0.23 0.78
N ALA A 218 15.63 -1.42 0.73
CA ALA A 218 16.07 -2.12 1.93
C ALA A 218 17.02 -1.26 2.79
N ALA A 219 17.96 -0.54 2.17
CA ALA A 219 18.86 0.38 2.86
C ALA A 219 18.08 1.50 3.58
N ARG A 220 17.10 2.12 2.91
CA ARG A 220 16.23 3.15 3.51
C ARG A 220 15.42 2.62 4.70
N VAL A 221 14.93 1.40 4.58
CA VAL A 221 14.18 0.73 5.66
C VAL A 221 15.08 0.46 6.87
N TYR A 222 16.31 -0.01 6.65
CA TYR A 222 17.30 -0.14 7.72
C TYR A 222 17.66 1.21 8.36
N ASP A 223 17.79 2.28 7.57
CA ASP A 223 18.02 3.62 8.10
C ASP A 223 16.87 4.12 8.98
N ALA A 224 15.63 3.81 8.61
CA ALA A 224 14.47 4.05 9.47
C ALA A 224 14.55 3.25 10.77
N ALA A 225 14.90 1.97 10.71
CA ALA A 225 15.06 1.12 11.90
C ALA A 225 16.17 1.63 12.84
N LEU A 226 17.30 2.08 12.29
CA LEU A 226 18.40 2.68 13.04
C LEU A 226 17.99 3.99 13.72
N ALA A 227 17.22 4.84 13.03
CA ALA A 227 16.71 6.07 13.61
C ALA A 227 15.81 5.78 14.84
N ILE A 228 14.93 4.78 14.72
CA ILE A 228 14.08 4.32 15.84
C ILE A 228 14.95 3.78 16.98
N ALA A 229 15.90 2.90 16.67
CA ALA A 229 16.75 2.27 17.67
C ALA A 229 17.58 3.30 18.44
N ARG A 230 18.16 4.29 17.73
CA ARG A 230 18.89 5.41 18.34
C ARG A 230 18.00 6.22 19.28
N ALA A 231 16.81 6.60 18.82
CA ALA A 231 15.90 7.45 19.60
C ALA A 231 15.33 6.75 20.84
N ALA A 232 15.01 5.46 20.74
CA ALA A 232 14.36 4.71 21.82
C ALA A 232 15.35 4.09 22.82
N PHE A 233 16.54 3.69 22.37
CA PHE A 233 17.47 2.88 23.17
C PHE A 233 18.89 3.45 23.25
N GLY A 234 19.25 4.42 22.41
CA GLY A 234 20.61 4.95 22.31
C GLY A 234 21.55 4.10 21.45
N GLU A 235 22.65 4.70 21.00
CA GLU A 235 23.62 4.05 20.09
C GLU A 235 24.44 2.94 20.74
N ASP A 236 24.66 3.03 22.05
CA ASP A 236 25.39 2.01 22.82
C ASP A 236 24.52 0.77 23.12
N SER A 237 23.24 0.80 22.77
CA SER A 237 22.34 -0.33 23.00
C SER A 237 22.66 -1.50 22.07
N SER A 238 22.54 -2.73 22.58
CA SER A 238 22.66 -3.94 21.77
C SER A 238 21.63 -3.98 20.64
N ILE A 239 20.46 -3.37 20.82
CA ILE A 239 19.42 -3.28 19.79
C ILE A 239 19.92 -2.44 18.60
N TYR A 240 20.49 -1.26 18.85
CA TYR A 240 21.02 -0.40 17.79
C TYR A 240 22.17 -1.09 17.04
N GLN A 241 23.13 -1.68 17.77
CA GLN A 241 24.27 -2.39 17.18
C GLN A 241 23.83 -3.57 16.30
N GLN A 242 22.85 -4.35 16.76
CA GLN A 242 22.31 -5.47 15.97
C GLN A 242 21.66 -5.02 14.66
N VAL A 243 20.96 -3.87 14.65
CA VAL A 243 20.38 -3.33 13.40
C VAL A 243 21.50 -2.87 12.45
N GLN A 244 22.58 -2.25 12.98
CA GLN A 244 23.74 -1.87 12.16
C GLN A 244 24.42 -3.09 11.53
N GLU A 245 24.66 -4.13 12.32
CA GLU A 245 25.25 -5.39 11.86
C GLU A 245 24.40 -6.05 10.76
N ARG A 246 23.08 -6.13 10.96
CA ARG A 246 22.16 -6.69 9.94
C ARG A 246 22.17 -5.87 8.65
N LYS A 247 22.17 -4.53 8.75
CA LYS A 247 22.31 -3.65 7.58
C LYS A 247 23.63 -3.94 6.86
N ALA A 248 24.76 -3.93 7.58
CA ALA A 248 26.08 -4.16 7.00
C ALA A 248 26.23 -5.54 6.34
N ALA A 249 25.65 -6.58 6.96
CA ALA A 249 25.68 -7.94 6.42
C ALA A 249 24.80 -8.10 5.16
N SER A 250 23.78 -7.25 5.01
CA SER A 250 22.76 -7.38 3.96
C SER A 250 22.99 -6.48 2.77
N MET A 251 23.72 -5.38 2.94
CA MET A 251 24.05 -4.46 1.84
C MET A 251 25.25 -4.99 1.05
N PRO A 252 25.24 -4.89 -0.29
CA PRO A 252 26.43 -5.17 -1.07
C PRO A 252 27.57 -4.26 -0.58
N PRO A 253 28.83 -4.73 -0.59
CA PRO A 253 29.96 -3.87 -0.26
C PRO A 253 29.86 -2.62 -1.13
N SER A 254 29.93 -1.44 -0.51
CA SER A 254 30.01 -0.19 -1.25
C SER A 254 31.19 -0.33 -2.19
N ASP A 255 30.96 -0.33 -3.50
CA ASP A 255 32.04 -0.29 -4.48
C ASP A 255 32.87 0.96 -4.16
N GLY A 256 33.97 0.74 -3.46
CA GLY A 256 34.99 1.73 -3.23
C GLY A 256 35.62 2.01 -4.57
N SER A 257 35.06 2.97 -5.30
CA SER A 257 35.77 3.63 -6.37
C SER A 257 36.80 4.55 -5.71
N PRO A 258 38.12 4.29 -5.85
CA PRO A 258 39.15 5.27 -5.50
C PRO A 258 39.06 6.52 -6.39
#